data_AF-A0A6J4FER1-F1
#
_entry.id   AF-A0A6J4FER1-F1
#
_cell.length_a   1.000
_cell.length_b   1.000
_cell.length_c   1.000
_cell.angle_alpha   90.00
_cell.angle_beta   90.00
_cell.angle_gamma   90.00
#
_symmetry.space_group_name_H-M   'P 1'
#
loop_
_entity.id
_entity.type
_entity.pdbx_description
1 polymer ?
#
loop_
_entity_poly.entity_id
_entity_poly.type
_entity_poly.pdbx_seq_one_letter_code
_entity_poly.pdbx_strand_id
1 'polypeptide(L)'
;MHHLLIGRAGAGSHIGIDDETVSAGHAELVRLPDGRTYLVDRCSTNGTFVFRDGEWMRLRHDFVSPAEPVRFGRVETTLGDLLGGDRHPGDEKNAGAVVWSPDGRLEAKP
;
A
#
# COMPACT_ATOMS: atom_id res chain seq x y z
N MET A 1 12.03 -17.97 -0.29
CA MET A 1 11.38 -16.84 0.40
C MET A 1 12.08 -15.58 -0.08
N HIS A 2 11.34 -14.56 -0.52
CA HIS A 2 11.92 -13.32 -1.05
C HIS A 2 11.49 -12.16 -0.18
N HIS A 3 12.44 -11.32 0.19
CA HIS A 3 12.23 -10.12 1.00
C HIS A 3 12.38 -8.89 0.10
N LEU A 4 11.38 -8.02 0.12
CA LEU A 4 11.35 -6.78 -0.64
C LEU A 4 11.13 -5.62 0.32
N LEU A 5 12.07 -4.68 0.33
CA LEU A 5 11.93 -3.43 1.06
C LEU A 5 11.01 -2.49 0.28
N ILE A 6 9.93 -2.07 0.93
CA ILE A 6 9.05 -1.00 0.46
C ILE A 6 9.44 0.29 1.17
N GLY A 7 9.55 1.37 0.41
CA GLY A 7 9.89 2.67 0.96
C GLY A 7 9.82 3.77 -0.07
N ARG A 8 10.18 4.98 0.36
CA ARG A 8 10.12 6.16 -0.51
C ARG A 8 10.99 5.99 -1.76
N ALA A 9 10.46 6.39 -2.91
CA ALA A 9 11.18 6.36 -4.17
C ALA A 9 12.51 7.13 -4.06
N GLY A 10 13.56 6.57 -4.67
CA GLY A 10 14.92 7.13 -4.63
C GLY A 10 15.68 6.96 -3.31
N ALA A 11 15.07 6.34 -2.28
CA ALA A 11 15.70 6.15 -0.97
C ALA A 11 16.40 4.78 -0.78
N GLY A 12 16.54 3.98 -1.84
CA GLY A 12 17.21 2.67 -1.81
C GLY A 12 16.30 1.48 -1.45
N SER A 13 14.97 1.64 -1.55
CA SER A 13 14.01 0.54 -1.44
C SER A 13 13.94 -0.29 -2.73
N HIS A 14 13.49 -1.54 -2.62
CA HIS A 14 13.25 -2.41 -3.79
C HIS A 14 11.98 -1.98 -4.53
N ILE A 15 10.96 -1.56 -3.76
CA ILE A 15 9.71 -0.99 -4.23
C ILE A 15 9.66 0.46 -3.74
N GLY A 16 9.67 1.39 -4.68
CA GLY A 16 9.63 2.83 -4.43
C GLY A 16 8.21 3.37 -4.50
N ILE A 17 7.77 4.11 -3.48
CA ILE A 17 6.53 4.89 -3.48
C ILE A 17 6.88 6.37 -3.50
N ASP A 18 6.36 7.12 -4.47
CA ASP A 18 6.66 8.55 -4.65
C ASP A 18 5.78 9.43 -3.76
N ASP A 19 6.03 9.38 -2.45
CA ASP A 19 5.35 10.22 -1.47
C ASP A 19 6.24 10.46 -0.24
N GLU A 20 6.27 11.70 0.25
CA GLU A 20 7.13 12.12 1.37
C GLU A 20 6.70 11.54 2.73
N THR A 21 5.44 11.14 2.86
CA THR A 21 4.91 10.50 4.08
C THR A 21 5.33 9.04 4.20
N VAL A 22 5.91 8.47 3.14
CA VAL A 22 6.51 7.15 3.16
C VAL A 22 7.96 7.24 3.66
N SER A 23 8.30 6.49 4.70
CA SER A 23 9.68 6.37 5.18
C SER A 23 10.60 5.68 4.16
N ALA A 24 11.90 5.94 4.22
CA ALA A 24 12.90 5.33 3.31
C ALA A 24 12.92 3.79 3.36
N GLY A 25 12.75 3.21 4.55
CA GLY A 25 12.50 1.78 4.75
C GLY A 25 11.19 1.59 5.51
N HIS A 26 10.07 1.87 4.84
CA HIS A 26 8.76 1.95 5.47
C HIS A 26 8.24 0.59 5.93
N ALA A 27 8.28 -0.39 5.04
CA ALA A 27 7.75 -1.72 5.28
C ALA A 27 8.59 -2.78 4.56
N GLU A 28 8.43 -4.02 4.97
CA GLU A 28 9.04 -5.18 4.35
C GLU A 28 7.96 -6.16 3.91
N LEU A 29 8.05 -6.59 2.66
CA LEU A 29 7.18 -7.60 2.09
C LEU A 29 7.95 -8.91 1.95
N VAL A 30 7.41 -9.97 2.55
CA VAL A 30 7.94 -11.32 2.49
C VAL A 30 7.03 -12.17 1.62
N ARG A 31 7.54 -12.63 0.48
CA ARG A 31 6.87 -13.62 -0.38
C ARG A 31 7.26 -15.02 0.04
N LEU A 32 6.27 -15.80 0.47
CA LEU A 32 6.43 -17.19 0.88
C LEU A 32 6.40 -18.13 -0.34
N PRO A 33 6.99 -19.33 -0.24
CA PRO A 33 7.00 -20.32 -1.34
C PRO A 33 5.61 -20.78 -1.77
N ASP A 34 4.62 -20.69 -0.89
CA ASP A 34 3.22 -21.04 -1.14
C ASP A 34 2.41 -19.94 -1.83
N GLY A 35 3.07 -18.84 -2.21
CA GLY A 35 2.44 -17.70 -2.89
C GLY A 35 1.83 -16.66 -1.96
N ARG A 36 1.77 -16.91 -0.64
CA ARG A 36 1.28 -15.92 0.32
C ARG A 36 2.28 -14.78 0.52
N THR A 37 1.73 -13.62 0.88
CA THR A 37 2.48 -12.39 1.18
C THR A 37 2.30 -12.01 2.64
N TYR A 38 3.40 -11.76 3.32
CA TYR A 38 3.44 -11.28 4.70
C TYR A 38 4.06 -9.88 4.70
N LEU A 39 3.34 -8.90 5.23
CA LEU A 39 3.74 -7.50 5.24
C LEU A 39 4.11 -7.09 6.67
N VAL A 40 5.22 -6.37 6.83
CA VAL A 40 5.77 -5.93 8.11
C VAL A 40 6.03 -4.43 8.07
N ASP A 41 5.41 -3.66 8.96
CA ASP A 41 5.73 -2.24 9.16
C ASP A 41 7.06 -2.11 9.91
N ARG A 42 8.02 -1.37 9.34
CA ARG A 42 9.37 -1.20 9.91
C ARG A 42 9.46 0.02 10.83
N CYS A 43 8.44 0.23 11.67
CA CYS A 43 8.30 1.42 12.50
C CYS A 43 8.29 2.70 11.65
N SER A 44 7.50 2.69 10.59
CA SER A 44 7.35 3.86 9.73
C SER A 44 6.77 5.05 10.51
N THR A 45 7.11 6.26 10.07
CA THR A 45 6.68 7.50 10.76
C THR A 45 5.16 7.65 10.77
N ASN A 46 4.52 7.37 9.63
CA ASN A 46 3.08 7.58 9.46
C ASN A 46 2.27 6.27 9.54
N GLY A 47 2.94 5.13 9.68
CA GLY A 47 2.31 3.83 9.82
C GLY A 47 1.92 3.17 8.50
N THR A 48 1.77 1.84 8.58
CA THR A 48 1.15 1.00 7.57
C THR A 48 -0.26 0.59 8.03
N PHE A 49 -1.24 0.54 7.13
CA PHE A 49 -2.62 0.15 7.42
C PHE A 49 -3.16 -0.81 6.36
N VAL A 50 -4.14 -1.62 6.76
CA VAL A 50 -4.94 -2.48 5.87
C VAL A 50 -6.41 -2.12 6.02
N PHE A 51 -7.18 -2.24 4.95
CA PHE A 51 -8.63 -2.04 5.01
C PHE A 51 -9.34 -3.38 5.18
N ARG A 52 -9.96 -3.61 6.35
CA ARG A 52 -10.81 -4.78 6.60
C ARG A 52 -12.02 -4.37 7.41
N ASP A 53 -13.13 -5.10 7.22
CA ASP A 53 -14.37 -4.88 7.97
C ASP A 53 -14.89 -3.43 7.90
N GLY A 54 -14.62 -2.73 6.79
CA GLY A 54 -15.06 -1.35 6.58
C GLY A 54 -14.16 -0.28 7.20
N GLU A 55 -13.02 -0.65 7.81
CA GLU A 55 -12.15 0.29 8.51
C GLU A 55 -10.66 0.12 8.19
N TRP A 56 -9.91 1.23 8.31
CA TRP A 56 -8.46 1.23 8.23
C TRP A 56 -7.84 0.79 9.55
N MET A 57 -7.30 -0.42 9.58
CA MET A 57 -6.64 -0.97 10.75
C MET A 57 -5.12 -0.83 10.63
N ARG A 58 -4.49 -0.38 11.72
CA ARG A 58 -3.03 -0.24 11.76
C ARG A 58 -2.38 -1.61 11.71
N LEU A 59 -1.53 -1.81 10.71
CA LEU A 59 -0.77 -3.03 10.52
C LEU A 59 0.61 -2.89 11.17
N ARG A 60 0.99 -3.84 12.03
CA ARG A 60 2.38 -4.02 12.47
C ARG A 60 3.04 -5.13 11.68
N HIS A 61 2.36 -6.27 11.58
CA HIS A 61 2.73 -7.38 10.72
C HIS A 61 1.53 -8.31 10.53
N ASP A 62 1.26 -8.74 9.31
CA ASP A 62 0.24 -9.77 9.04
C ASP A 62 0.37 -10.31 7.61
N PHE A 63 -0.34 -11.40 7.33
CA PHE A 63 -0.67 -11.79 5.97
C PHE A 63 -1.60 -10.75 5.36
N VAL A 64 -1.27 -10.34 4.13
CA VAL A 64 -2.03 -9.38 3.35
C VAL A 64 -2.24 -9.95 1.96
N SER A 65 -3.49 -10.01 1.50
CA SER A 65 -3.78 -10.48 0.15
C SER A 65 -3.26 -9.48 -0.90
N PRO A 66 -2.79 -9.94 -2.08
CA PRO A 66 -2.38 -9.04 -3.15
C PRO A 66 -3.41 -7.99 -3.57
N ALA A 67 -4.71 -8.31 -3.44
CA ALA A 67 -5.81 -7.41 -3.80
C ALA A 67 -6.36 -6.58 -2.62
N GLU A 68 -5.82 -6.79 -1.42
CA GLU A 68 -6.28 -6.09 -0.22
C GLU A 68 -5.78 -4.65 -0.22
N PRO A 69 -6.65 -3.64 0.04
CA PRO A 69 -6.21 -2.27 0.14
C PRO A 69 -5.24 -2.09 1.31
N VAL A 70 -4.09 -1.51 1.00
CA VAL A 70 -3.05 -1.15 1.95
C VAL A 70 -2.78 0.34 1.88
N ARG A 71 -2.40 0.92 3.01
CA ARG A 71 -1.97 2.31 3.08
C ARG A 71 -0.58 2.41 3.70
N PHE A 72 0.34 3.07 3.00
CA PHE A 72 1.67 3.41 3.48
C PHE A 72 1.73 4.93 3.66
N GLY A 73 1.72 5.39 4.92
CA GLY A 73 1.54 6.81 5.21
C GLY A 73 0.19 7.32 4.68
N ARG A 74 0.21 8.18 3.65
CA ARG A 74 -1.01 8.68 2.98
C ARG A 74 -1.33 7.99 1.66
N VAL A 75 -0.45 7.12 1.17
CA VAL A 75 -0.62 6.46 -0.12
C VAL A 75 -1.42 5.19 0.05
N GLU A 76 -2.58 5.13 -0.60
CA GLU A 76 -3.44 3.94 -0.68
C GLU A 76 -3.16 3.19 -1.99
N THR A 77 -2.99 1.88 -1.91
CA THR A 77 -2.62 1.01 -3.03
C THR A 77 -2.95 -0.44 -2.69
N THR A 78 -2.49 -1.40 -3.50
CA THR A 78 -2.51 -2.84 -3.20
C THR A 78 -1.12 -3.43 -3.38
N LEU A 79 -0.85 -4.60 -2.78
CA LEU A 79 0.42 -5.29 -3.03
C LEU A 79 0.51 -5.78 -4.49
N GLY A 80 -0.62 -6.06 -5.14
CA GLY A 80 -0.70 -6.41 -6.55
C GLY A 80 -0.20 -5.28 -7.44
N ASP A 81 -0.66 -4.05 -7.20
CA ASP A 81 -0.23 -2.88 -7.96
C ASP A 81 1.27 -2.59 -7.76
N LEU A 82 1.74 -2.68 -6.51
CA LEU A 82 3.15 -2.47 -6.16
C LEU A 82 4.09 -3.51 -6.79
N LEU A 83 3.65 -4.76 -6.92
CA LEU A 83 4.43 -5.85 -7.50
C LEU A 83 4.30 -5.95 -9.03
N GLY A 84 3.19 -5.46 -9.60
CA GLY A 84 2.80 -5.66 -10.99
C GLY A 84 3.41 -4.67 -11.98
N GLY A 85 3.79 -3.47 -11.54
CA GLY A 85 4.65 -2.54 -12.27
C GLY A 85 4.48 -2.44 -13.80
N ASP A 86 3.32 -2.00 -14.31
CA ASP A 86 3.23 -1.27 -15.59
C ASP A 86 2.15 -0.16 -15.51
N ARG A 87 2.63 1.09 -15.41
CA ARG A 87 1.96 2.39 -15.69
C ARG A 87 0.69 2.80 -14.90
N HIS A 88 0.84 3.88 -14.12
CA HIS A 88 0.01 5.08 -14.36
C HIS A 88 0.86 6.36 -14.41
N PRO A 89 1.12 6.92 -15.59
CA PRO A 89 1.66 8.27 -15.73
C PRO A 89 0.51 9.27 -15.57
N GLY A 90 0.39 9.88 -14.40
CA GLY A 90 -0.45 11.07 -14.18
C GLY A 90 -1.94 10.82 -14.03
N ASP A 91 -2.40 10.74 -12.78
CA ASP A 91 -3.65 11.36 -12.38
C ASP A 91 -3.30 12.50 -11.41
N GLU A 92 -2.84 13.60 -12.00
CA GLU A 92 -2.66 14.88 -11.33
C GLU A 92 -4.05 15.37 -10.82
N LYS A 93 -4.07 15.76 -9.54
CA LYS A 93 -5.02 16.70 -8.86
C LYS A 93 -6.35 16.12 -8.36
N ASN A 94 -6.35 15.66 -7.11
CA ASN A 94 -7.31 16.00 -6.05
C ASN A 94 -6.79 15.38 -4.73
N ALA A 95 -6.39 16.09 -3.68
CA ALA A 95 -7.27 16.90 -2.83
C ALA A 95 -8.62 16.22 -2.57
N GLY A 96 -8.63 15.14 -1.78
CA GLY A 96 -9.86 14.53 -1.25
C GLY A 96 -10.01 13.07 -1.61
N ALA A 97 -9.83 12.21 -0.60
CA ALA A 97 -10.40 10.87 -0.45
C ALA A 97 -10.87 10.17 -1.75
N VAL A 98 -10.06 9.25 -2.27
CA VAL A 98 -10.59 8.20 -3.15
C VAL A 98 -11.42 7.27 -2.27
N VAL A 99 -12.75 7.35 -2.41
CA VAL A 99 -13.69 6.45 -1.73
C VAL A 99 -13.58 5.09 -2.38
N TRP A 100 -12.89 4.15 -1.73
CA TRP A 100 -12.99 2.73 -2.08
C TRP A 100 -14.39 2.24 -1.72
N SER A 101 -15.18 1.88 -2.74
CA SER A 101 -16.49 1.26 -2.57
C SER A 101 -16.36 -0.25 -2.83
N PRO A 102 -16.62 -1.13 -1.84
CA PRO A 102 -16.58 -2.58 -2.04
C PRO A 102 -17.62 -3.12 -3.04
N ASP A 103 -18.55 -2.28 -3.48
CA ASP A 103 -19.79 -2.62 -4.17
C ASP A 103 -19.97 -1.94 -5.55
N GLY A 104 -18.95 -1.21 -6.04
CA GLY A 104 -18.89 -0.77 -7.44
C GLY A 104 -19.94 0.24 -7.92
N ARG A 105 -20.63 0.94 -7.02
CA ARG A 105 -21.58 2.01 -7.39
C ARG A 105 -21.06 3.39 -6.99
N LEU A 106 -20.84 4.22 -8.01
CA LEU A 106 -20.61 5.65 -7.86
C LEU A 106 -21.98 6.33 -7.68
N GLU A 107 -22.32 6.75 -6.46
CA GLU A 107 -23.37 7.76 -6.28
C GLU A 107 -22.75 9.16 -6.33
N ALA A 108 -23.16 9.93 -7.33
CA ALA A 108 -22.86 11.34 -7.41
C ALA A 108 -23.57 12.06 -6.25
N LYS A 109 -22.81 12.76 -5.41
CA LYS A 109 -23.38 13.73 -4.46
C LYS A 109 -23.81 15.01 -5.21
N PRO A 110 -24.91 15.65 -4.77
CA PRO A 110 -25.62 16.70 -5.51
C PRO A 110 -24.82 17.99 -5.72
#